data_AF-A0A3P1VS83-F1
#
_entry.id   AF-A0A3P1VS83-F1
#
_cell.length_a   1.000
_cell.length_b   1.000
_cell.length_c   1.000
_cell.angle_alpha   90.00
_cell.angle_beta   90.00
_cell.angle_gamma   90.00
#
_symmetry.space_group_name_H-M   'P 1'
#
loop_
_entity.id
_entity.type
_entity.pdbx_description
1 polymer ?
#
loop_
_entity_poly.entity_id
_entity_poly.type
_entity_poly.pdbx_seq_one_letter_code
_entity_poly.pdbx_strand_id
1 'polypeptide(L)'
;MLNFFKILNKGLNRLIYEPFFRTNKKEYPNFGYKEISSHKDYLVLKRKRFHKKILASYQKMVVVSNTDLKSKTIIIYPNFNCKYINFKIKFSEKNFPGLLPNSEILQCMFLPYLRYITKNKYEKAVRLIIVTNRCQIFHNYPARKFDCDGEAEFLDIKRFEESVVWDLPNRKYPSLTPNENECEKYFPFLPKEAYEYHPILNTDSNYFDYYGNGGFGKTSRVKNNGKLEEVSRFYFPNRNNVQANSFYHIGGVETDYKISLLGTYRSNTEVGVRTCVFASDDGGRSWYCKYEFADSGEYDFIQGNASWGRNFGNNINTQNLEAKYKKNSLSIRKRELIYPDENEKDPKNLFFWKDKIEVLNIEKGEKTIIYTTKKHSLKTGNIVIIQENEEISRDWKLLCNNSITQYSGGNGTIYKVDVLDEYSFVIYECVSSAYNNISCRHIHHINRAKDGFIMGTGEIYPNGWIFFIPFKEADTFMPKLANDEWEFIRLNSTKNSVQRTMGVFLKDDFNSTLIFASDHDLLNRENIIMPEKREITFNRNSTGIFLGKLRDIDNLQKFKCIVEAREPSFFFKEINGIFIFSGQRGELILSFDQGKTWKKDHIDRELMCRFGYGSNYVIFDDIILVLK
;
A
#
# COMPACT_ATOMS: atom_id res chain seq x y z
N MET A 1 27.44 39.76 -4.83
CA MET A 1 27.37 38.47 -5.57
C MET A 1 26.31 37.51 -5.01
N LEU A 2 26.28 37.22 -3.70
CA LEU A 2 25.27 36.32 -3.09
C LEU A 2 23.80 36.76 -3.30
N ASN A 3 23.51 38.06 -3.20
CA ASN A 3 22.16 38.59 -3.44
C ASN A 3 21.72 38.47 -4.91
N PHE A 4 22.66 38.58 -5.86
CA PHE A 4 22.38 38.40 -7.29
C PHE A 4 21.97 36.95 -7.59
N PHE A 5 22.67 35.96 -7.00
CA PHE A 5 22.30 34.55 -7.12
C PHE A 5 20.97 34.22 -6.42
N LYS A 6 20.66 34.84 -5.28
CA LYS A 6 19.35 34.69 -4.62
C LYS A 6 18.20 35.24 -5.47
N ILE A 7 18.41 36.38 -6.14
CA ILE A 7 17.43 36.98 -7.07
C ILE A 7 17.27 36.10 -8.31
N LEU A 8 18.36 35.57 -8.87
CA LEU A 8 18.34 34.65 -10.00
C LEU A 8 17.61 33.34 -9.64
N ASN A 9 17.87 32.77 -8.46
CA ASN A 9 17.16 31.59 -7.94
C ASN A 9 15.67 31.86 -7.72
N LYS A 10 15.29 33.03 -7.18
CA LYS A 10 13.88 33.44 -7.09
C LYS A 10 13.24 33.57 -8.48
N GLY A 11 13.95 34.13 -9.47
CA GLY A 11 13.50 34.23 -10.85
C GLY A 11 13.33 32.86 -11.54
N LEU A 12 14.25 31.92 -11.30
CA LEU A 12 14.20 30.54 -11.79
C LEU A 12 13.09 29.72 -11.12
N ASN A 13 12.87 29.89 -9.81
CA ASN A 13 11.71 29.34 -9.12
C ASN A 13 10.41 29.95 -9.69
N ARG A 14 10.40 31.26 -9.98
CA ARG A 14 9.28 31.90 -10.71
C ARG A 14 9.07 31.32 -12.11
N LEU A 15 10.11 30.91 -12.84
CA LEU A 15 9.96 30.24 -14.14
C LEU A 15 9.39 28.82 -14.03
N ILE A 16 9.56 28.15 -12.89
CA ILE A 16 8.95 26.87 -12.57
C ILE A 16 7.46 27.04 -12.23
N TYR A 17 7.09 28.11 -11.50
CA TYR A 17 5.74 28.28 -10.94
C TYR A 17 4.84 29.31 -11.67
N GLU A 18 5.40 30.30 -12.38
CA GLU A 18 4.68 31.32 -13.14
C GLU A 18 4.86 31.16 -14.67
N PRO A 19 3.83 31.41 -15.49
CA PRO A 19 3.81 31.03 -16.90
C PRO A 19 4.41 32.14 -17.79
N PHE A 20 5.71 32.44 -17.69
CA PHE A 20 6.30 33.62 -18.35
C PHE A 20 6.39 33.61 -19.90
N PHE A 21 6.11 32.50 -20.58
CA PHE A 21 6.15 32.45 -22.05
C PHE A 21 4.75 32.24 -22.63
N ARG A 22 4.22 33.24 -23.36
CA ARG A 22 3.03 33.09 -24.22
C ARG A 22 3.46 32.47 -25.56
N THR A 23 3.38 31.15 -25.66
CA THR A 23 3.36 30.42 -26.93
C THR A 23 2.32 29.32 -26.78
N ASN A 24 1.53 29.04 -27.84
CA ASN A 24 0.42 28.06 -27.89
C ASN A 24 0.55 26.91 -26.88
N LYS A 25 0.06 27.12 -25.65
CA LYS A 25 0.30 26.22 -24.53
C LYS A 25 -0.60 25.02 -24.72
N LYS A 26 0.01 23.84 -24.89
CA LYS A 26 -0.76 22.61 -24.73
C LYS A 26 -1.18 22.51 -23.28
N GLU A 27 -2.41 22.09 -23.06
CA GLU A 27 -2.95 21.93 -21.71
C GLU A 27 -2.52 20.58 -21.09
N TYR A 28 -1.95 19.69 -21.90
CA TYR A 28 -1.48 18.37 -21.50
C TYR A 28 -0.05 18.05 -22.00
N PRO A 29 0.68 17.13 -21.34
CA PRO A 29 2.05 16.79 -21.68
C PRO A 29 2.15 15.98 -22.98
N ASN A 30 2.64 16.61 -24.06
CA ASN A 30 2.87 15.93 -25.34
C ASN A 30 4.31 15.45 -25.50
N PHE A 31 4.54 14.18 -25.14
CA PHE A 31 5.81 13.46 -25.26
C PHE A 31 5.77 12.31 -26.28
N GLY A 32 4.99 12.48 -27.36
CA GLY A 32 4.82 11.43 -28.39
C GLY A 32 3.51 10.65 -28.29
N TYR A 33 2.50 11.24 -27.65
CA TYR A 33 1.17 10.68 -27.56
C TYR A 33 0.33 11.17 -28.75
N LYS A 34 -0.47 10.28 -29.33
CA LYS A 34 -1.36 10.56 -30.46
C LYS A 34 -2.80 10.32 -30.07
N GLU A 35 -3.68 11.13 -30.63
CA GLU A 35 -5.12 10.93 -30.56
C GLU A 35 -5.53 9.59 -31.14
N ILE A 36 -6.36 8.86 -30.38
CA ILE A 36 -7.00 7.61 -30.79
C ILE A 36 -8.52 7.67 -30.73
N SER A 37 -9.08 8.58 -29.92
CA SER A 37 -10.52 8.81 -29.78
C SER A 37 -10.77 10.25 -29.35
N SER A 38 -11.76 10.93 -29.95
CA SER A 38 -12.03 12.35 -29.69
C SER A 38 -13.52 12.61 -29.68
N HIS A 39 -13.96 13.23 -28.58
CA HIS A 39 -15.37 13.48 -28.28
C HIS A 39 -15.56 14.96 -27.97
N LYS A 40 -16.81 15.38 -27.79
CA LYS A 40 -17.12 16.78 -27.42
C LYS A 40 -16.44 17.20 -26.11
N ASP A 41 -16.44 16.32 -25.11
CA ASP A 41 -16.04 16.68 -23.74
C ASP A 41 -14.68 16.09 -23.33
N TYR A 42 -14.12 15.17 -24.13
CA TYR A 42 -12.83 14.56 -23.83
C TYR A 42 -12.10 14.07 -25.09
N LEU A 43 -10.83 13.73 -24.90
CA LEU A 43 -9.90 13.24 -25.91
C LEU A 43 -9.05 12.15 -25.28
N VAL A 44 -8.88 11.02 -25.96
CA VAL A 44 -8.00 9.92 -25.54
C VAL A 44 -6.77 9.90 -26.42
N LEU A 45 -5.61 9.94 -25.78
CA LEU A 45 -4.31 9.86 -26.43
C LEU A 45 -3.59 8.57 -26.02
N LYS A 46 -2.88 7.94 -26.96
CA LYS A 46 -2.02 6.78 -26.71
C LYS A 46 -0.56 7.08 -27.06
N ARG A 47 0.37 6.60 -26.25
CA ARG A 47 1.81 6.70 -26.48
C ARG A 47 2.19 5.93 -27.75
N LYS A 48 2.96 6.57 -28.63
CA LYS A 48 3.60 5.85 -29.73
C LYS A 48 4.72 4.95 -29.21
N ARG A 49 4.90 3.79 -29.85
CA ARG A 49 6.06 2.91 -29.62
C ARG A 49 7.38 3.70 -29.68
N PHE A 50 8.32 3.36 -28.81
CA PHE A 50 9.65 3.99 -28.71
C PHE A 50 9.69 5.47 -28.31
N HIS A 51 8.55 6.08 -27.97
CA HIS A 51 8.53 7.44 -27.43
C HIS A 51 8.64 7.43 -25.90
N LYS A 52 8.99 8.59 -25.35
CA LYS A 52 9.18 8.79 -23.90
C LYS A 52 7.93 8.35 -23.13
N LYS A 53 8.14 7.48 -22.15
CA LYS A 53 7.09 7.05 -21.23
C LYS A 53 6.95 8.06 -20.10
N ILE A 54 5.72 8.45 -19.78
CA ILE A 54 5.48 9.30 -18.61
C ILE A 54 5.43 8.39 -17.39
N LEU A 55 6.26 8.67 -16.40
CA LEU A 55 6.36 7.89 -15.16
C LEU A 55 5.51 8.49 -14.05
N ALA A 56 5.42 9.82 -13.99
CA ALA A 56 4.59 10.53 -13.03
C ALA A 56 4.23 11.93 -13.57
N SER A 57 3.08 12.47 -13.16
CA SER A 57 2.72 13.87 -13.44
C SER A 57 1.89 14.51 -12.33
N TYR A 58 2.08 15.81 -12.12
CA TYR A 58 1.23 16.63 -11.27
C TYR A 58 1.18 18.05 -11.84
N GLN A 59 -0.03 18.52 -12.16
CA GLN A 59 -0.27 19.84 -12.76
C GLN A 59 0.52 20.09 -14.05
N LYS A 60 1.68 20.74 -13.98
CA LYS A 60 2.58 21.00 -15.13
C LYS A 60 3.88 20.23 -15.03
N MET A 61 4.14 19.59 -13.90
CA MET A 61 5.32 18.78 -13.67
C MET A 61 5.13 17.40 -14.30
N VAL A 62 6.16 16.90 -14.96
CA VAL A 62 6.15 15.56 -15.53
C VAL A 62 7.53 14.93 -15.43
N VAL A 63 7.54 13.65 -15.11
CA VAL A 63 8.74 12.81 -15.10
C VAL A 63 8.59 11.82 -16.23
N VAL A 64 9.62 11.73 -17.06
CA VAL A 64 9.62 10.82 -18.21
C VAL A 64 10.87 9.96 -18.23
N SER A 65 10.77 8.82 -18.90
CA SER A 65 11.87 7.93 -19.22
C SER A 65 12.15 7.95 -20.72
N ASN A 66 13.42 7.83 -21.12
CA ASN A 66 13.84 7.91 -22.53
C ASN A 66 13.47 6.68 -23.36
N THR A 67 13.23 5.52 -22.74
CA THR A 67 12.90 4.26 -23.43
C THR A 67 12.03 3.37 -22.54
N ASP A 68 11.38 2.36 -23.14
CA ASP A 68 10.66 1.32 -22.40
C ASP A 68 11.57 0.58 -21.40
N LEU A 69 11.01 0.33 -20.21
CA LEU A 69 11.34 -0.59 -19.10
C LEU A 69 12.78 -0.78 -18.55
N LYS A 70 13.85 -0.28 -19.19
CA LYS A 70 15.25 -0.45 -18.69
C LYS A 70 16.05 0.84 -18.52
N SER A 71 15.45 2.01 -18.70
CA SER A 71 16.20 3.26 -18.60
C SER A 71 16.60 3.51 -17.14
N LYS A 72 17.90 3.48 -16.85
CA LYS A 72 18.50 3.97 -15.59
C LYS A 72 18.56 5.50 -15.55
N THR A 73 17.65 6.19 -16.23
CA THR A 73 17.65 7.65 -16.31
C THR A 73 16.22 8.17 -16.39
N ILE A 74 15.92 9.11 -15.50
CA ILE A 74 14.69 9.89 -15.55
C ILE A 74 15.00 11.31 -16.01
N ILE A 75 14.01 11.94 -16.62
CA ILE A 75 14.05 13.37 -16.96
C ILE A 75 12.86 14.04 -16.29
N ILE A 76 13.14 15.02 -15.44
CA ILE A 76 12.13 15.82 -14.76
C ILE A 76 11.95 17.12 -15.54
N TYR A 77 10.73 17.39 -15.98
CA TYR A 77 10.31 18.67 -16.52
C TYR A 77 9.46 19.37 -15.44
N PRO A 78 9.96 20.44 -14.80
CA PRO A 78 9.17 21.22 -13.84
C PRO A 78 7.92 21.82 -14.47
N ASN A 79 8.00 22.12 -15.77
CA ASN A 79 6.87 22.58 -16.58
C ASN A 79 7.00 21.97 -17.97
N PHE A 80 6.12 21.05 -18.35
CA PHE A 80 6.19 20.36 -19.64
C PHE A 80 6.02 21.28 -20.85
N ASN A 81 5.47 22.49 -20.66
CA ASN A 81 5.41 23.51 -21.71
C ASN A 81 6.79 24.14 -21.98
N CYS A 82 7.72 24.01 -21.03
CA CYS A 82 9.09 24.52 -21.10
C CYS A 82 10.07 23.36 -21.30
N LYS A 83 10.19 22.85 -22.53
CA LYS A 83 11.02 21.65 -22.80
C LYS A 83 12.54 21.88 -22.62
N TYR A 84 12.99 23.13 -22.64
CA TYR A 84 14.41 23.49 -22.50
C TYR A 84 14.88 23.49 -21.03
N ILE A 85 13.98 23.66 -20.06
CA ILE A 85 14.30 23.49 -18.64
C ILE A 85 13.92 22.06 -18.23
N ASN A 86 14.92 21.18 -18.15
CA ASN A 86 14.74 19.81 -17.68
C ASN A 86 15.96 19.32 -16.90
N PHE A 87 15.74 18.32 -16.05
CA PHE A 87 16.77 17.72 -15.22
C PHE A 87 16.90 16.24 -15.55
N LYS A 88 18.02 15.86 -16.17
CA LYS A 88 18.37 14.46 -16.46
C LYS A 88 19.11 13.87 -15.26
N ILE A 89 18.60 12.78 -14.72
CA ILE A 89 19.09 12.17 -13.48
C ILE A 89 19.32 10.69 -13.72
N LYS A 90 20.55 10.23 -13.46
CA LYS A 90 20.90 8.81 -13.55
C LYS A 90 20.50 8.11 -12.26
N PHE A 91 19.83 6.96 -12.38
CA PHE A 91 19.49 6.10 -11.25
C PHE A 91 20.76 5.34 -10.82
N SER A 92 21.42 5.85 -9.80
CA SER A 92 22.71 5.40 -9.29
C SER A 92 22.95 5.95 -7.88
N GLU A 93 23.76 5.28 -7.09
CA GLU A 93 24.14 5.68 -5.71
C GLU A 93 24.56 7.15 -5.59
N LYS A 94 25.29 7.70 -6.58
CA LYS A 94 25.67 9.12 -6.61
C LYS A 94 24.49 10.10 -6.51
N ASN A 95 23.37 9.78 -7.14
CA ASN A 95 22.18 10.65 -7.16
C ASN A 95 21.09 10.19 -6.18
N PHE A 96 21.23 8.96 -5.68
CA PHE A 96 20.31 8.28 -4.76
C PHE A 96 21.17 7.64 -3.66
N PRO A 97 21.58 8.41 -2.63
CA PRO A 97 22.48 7.90 -1.60
C PRO A 97 21.93 6.65 -0.91
N GLY A 98 22.77 5.64 -0.71
CA GLY A 98 22.36 4.36 -0.11
C GLY A 98 21.57 3.44 -1.05
N LEU A 99 21.51 3.71 -2.37
CA LEU A 99 20.83 2.86 -3.33
C LEU A 99 21.45 1.45 -3.38
N LEU A 100 20.63 0.44 -3.10
CA LEU A 100 21.06 -0.96 -3.10
C LEU A 100 21.47 -1.43 -4.51
N PRO A 101 22.46 -2.34 -4.62
CA PRO A 101 22.87 -2.92 -5.90
C PRO A 101 21.70 -3.55 -6.67
N ASN A 102 21.72 -3.41 -8.00
CA ASN A 102 20.69 -3.95 -8.90
C ASN A 102 19.26 -3.40 -8.64
N SER A 103 19.14 -2.25 -7.97
CA SER A 103 17.87 -1.55 -7.84
C SER A 103 17.38 -1.03 -9.19
N GLU A 104 16.08 -1.13 -9.40
CA GLU A 104 15.33 -0.60 -10.54
C GLU A 104 14.16 0.25 -10.03
N ILE A 105 13.74 1.23 -10.83
CA ILE A 105 12.56 2.04 -10.54
C ILE A 105 11.33 1.16 -10.74
N LEU A 106 10.58 0.95 -9.67
CA LEU A 106 9.34 0.19 -9.68
C LEU A 106 8.14 1.11 -9.94
N GLN A 107 8.05 2.24 -9.22
CA GLN A 107 6.98 3.23 -9.39
C GLN A 107 7.47 4.65 -9.11
N CYS A 108 6.84 5.62 -9.76
CA CYS A 108 7.03 7.04 -9.50
C CYS A 108 5.68 7.68 -9.20
N MET A 109 5.63 8.63 -8.27
CA MET A 109 4.44 9.44 -8.01
C MET A 109 4.81 10.81 -7.50
N PHE A 110 3.97 11.81 -7.77
CA PHE A 110 4.12 13.13 -7.17
C PHE A 110 3.19 13.26 -5.96
N LEU A 111 3.74 13.68 -4.83
CA LEU A 111 3.00 13.95 -3.61
C LEU A 111 2.95 15.46 -3.34
N PRO A 112 1.78 16.12 -3.50
CA PRO A 112 1.58 17.44 -2.94
C PRO A 112 1.63 17.37 -1.41
N TYR A 113 2.16 18.42 -0.78
CA TYR A 113 2.23 18.54 0.68
C TYR A 113 2.37 20.01 1.11
N LEU A 114 2.15 20.27 2.40
CA LEU A 114 2.43 21.55 3.03
C LEU A 114 3.87 21.55 3.57
N ARG A 115 4.80 22.14 2.83
CA ARG A 115 6.21 22.24 3.23
C ARG A 115 6.35 23.11 4.47
N TYR A 116 6.97 22.58 5.51
CA TYR A 116 7.17 23.28 6.77
C TYR A 116 8.45 24.13 6.70
N ILE A 117 8.31 25.44 6.45
CA ILE A 117 9.45 26.33 6.19
C ILE A 117 10.11 26.79 7.49
N THR A 118 9.30 27.27 8.43
CA THR A 118 9.68 27.74 9.77
C THR A 118 8.44 27.64 10.67
N LYS A 119 8.61 27.84 11.98
CA LYS A 119 7.49 27.94 12.95
C LYS A 119 6.33 28.75 12.37
N ASN A 120 5.16 28.12 12.21
CA ASN A 120 3.90 28.66 11.67
C ASN A 120 3.90 29.09 10.19
N LYS A 121 4.92 28.75 9.39
CA LYS A 121 4.97 29.06 7.96
C LYS A 121 4.97 27.77 7.14
N TYR A 122 3.90 27.60 6.36
CA TYR A 122 3.73 26.50 5.42
C TYR A 122 3.56 27.02 4.00
N GLU A 123 4.10 26.28 3.03
CA GLU A 123 3.93 26.58 1.61
C GLU A 123 3.51 25.32 0.86
N LYS A 124 2.58 25.46 -0.10
CA LYS A 124 2.20 24.33 -0.97
C LYS A 124 3.40 23.93 -1.82
N ALA A 125 3.80 22.67 -1.72
CA ALA A 125 4.92 22.12 -2.45
C ALA A 125 4.57 20.72 -2.98
N VAL A 126 5.48 20.15 -3.78
CA VAL A 126 5.32 18.83 -4.37
C VAL A 126 6.67 18.11 -4.32
N ARG A 127 6.68 16.85 -3.88
CA ARG A 127 7.84 15.94 -3.95
C ARG A 127 7.59 14.86 -4.99
N LEU A 128 8.63 14.48 -5.72
CA LEU A 128 8.65 13.25 -6.51
C LEU A 128 9.11 12.12 -5.61
N ILE A 129 8.30 11.06 -5.54
CA ILE A 129 8.60 9.81 -4.87
C ILE A 129 8.97 8.75 -5.91
N ILE A 130 10.02 7.99 -5.62
CA ILE A 130 10.50 6.87 -6.42
C ILE A 130 10.59 5.64 -5.52
N VAL A 131 9.76 4.65 -5.81
CA VAL A 131 9.79 3.34 -5.15
C VAL A 131 10.65 2.40 -5.99
N THR A 132 11.56 1.66 -5.36
CA THR A 132 12.45 0.71 -6.04
C THR A 132 11.93 -0.72 -5.95
N ASN A 133 12.43 -1.62 -6.80
CA ASN A 133 12.19 -3.06 -6.67
C ASN A 133 12.84 -3.67 -5.40
N ARG A 134 13.69 -2.92 -4.69
CA ARG A 134 14.37 -3.33 -3.44
C ARG A 134 13.75 -2.74 -2.17
N CYS A 135 12.47 -2.33 -2.23
CA CYS A 135 11.74 -1.75 -1.10
C CYS A 135 12.33 -0.44 -0.56
N GLN A 136 13.17 0.26 -1.33
CA GLN A 136 13.64 1.60 -0.98
C GLN A 136 12.69 2.65 -1.56
N ILE A 137 12.54 3.76 -0.87
CA ILE A 137 11.63 4.85 -1.26
C ILE A 137 12.45 6.13 -1.24
N PHE A 138 12.60 6.79 -2.37
CA PHE A 138 13.34 8.05 -2.47
C PHE A 138 12.39 9.21 -2.68
N HIS A 139 12.71 10.36 -2.08
CA HIS A 139 12.02 11.63 -2.32
C HIS A 139 13.04 12.69 -2.74
N ASN A 140 12.62 13.63 -3.59
CA ASN A 140 13.41 14.84 -3.85
C ASN A 140 13.01 15.99 -2.92
N TYR A 141 13.69 17.14 -3.01
CA TYR A 141 13.53 18.24 -2.07
C TYR A 141 13.82 17.84 -0.62
N PRO A 142 15.07 17.51 -0.28
CA PRO A 142 15.46 17.15 1.08
C PRO A 142 15.12 18.26 2.08
N ALA A 143 15.04 17.89 3.36
CA ALA A 143 14.98 18.88 4.43
C ALA A 143 16.30 19.68 4.46
N ARG A 144 16.21 20.99 4.69
CA ARG A 144 17.34 21.93 4.77
C ARG A 144 17.69 22.35 6.19
N LYS A 145 16.88 21.92 7.17
CA LYS A 145 17.05 22.17 8.60
C LYS A 145 16.70 20.91 9.37
N PHE A 146 17.15 20.84 10.61
CA PHE A 146 16.89 19.70 11.49
C PHE A 146 15.44 19.66 11.99
N ASP A 147 14.86 20.82 12.29
CA ASP A 147 13.54 20.98 12.90
C ASP A 147 12.41 21.23 11.89
N CYS A 148 12.74 21.50 10.63
CA CYS A 148 11.77 21.74 9.57
C CYS A 148 12.36 21.47 8.18
N ASP A 149 11.53 21.51 7.13
CA ASP A 149 12.00 21.34 5.76
C ASP A 149 12.90 22.52 5.31
N GLY A 150 12.65 23.73 5.82
CA GLY A 150 13.33 24.95 5.37
C GLY A 150 12.95 25.40 3.96
N GLU A 151 13.52 26.50 3.48
CA GLU A 151 13.25 26.98 2.10
C GLU A 151 13.86 26.04 1.06
N ALA A 152 13.08 25.70 0.02
CA ALA A 152 13.57 24.88 -1.09
C ALA A 152 14.50 25.68 -2.01
N GLU A 153 15.56 25.04 -2.51
CA GLU A 153 16.44 25.61 -3.53
C GLU A 153 16.15 25.04 -4.92
N PHE A 154 16.53 25.78 -5.96
CA PHE A 154 16.26 25.40 -7.36
C PHE A 154 16.77 24.00 -7.73
N LEU A 155 17.97 23.63 -7.27
CA LEU A 155 18.59 22.33 -7.59
C LEU A 155 18.06 21.16 -6.75
N ASP A 156 17.17 21.40 -5.79
CA ASP A 156 16.59 20.36 -4.96
C ASP A 156 15.71 19.38 -5.74
N ILE A 157 15.18 19.81 -6.88
CA ILE A 157 14.40 18.95 -7.77
C ILE A 157 15.16 17.69 -8.22
N LYS A 158 16.51 17.75 -8.24
CA LYS A 158 17.37 16.63 -8.66
C LYS A 158 18.16 15.98 -7.52
N ARG A 159 17.93 16.40 -6.27
CA ARG A 159 18.58 15.88 -5.08
C ARG A 159 17.63 14.92 -4.38
N PHE A 160 18.02 13.67 -4.22
CA PHE A 160 17.20 12.64 -3.59
C PHE A 160 17.80 12.16 -2.28
N GLU A 161 16.91 11.85 -1.34
CA GLU A 161 17.18 11.13 -0.11
C GLU A 161 16.26 9.92 -0.01
N GLU A 162 16.72 8.89 0.69
CA GLU A 162 15.85 7.78 1.06
C GLU A 162 14.92 8.22 2.20
N SER A 163 13.66 7.83 2.07
CA SER A 163 12.55 8.15 2.96
C SER A 163 12.50 7.12 4.07
N VAL A 164 12.11 7.53 5.26
CA VAL A 164 11.92 6.61 6.39
C VAL A 164 10.47 6.13 6.43
N VAL A 165 10.28 4.88 6.86
CA VAL A 165 8.96 4.32 7.14
C VAL A 165 8.93 3.90 8.60
N TRP A 166 7.95 4.38 9.35
CA TRP A 166 7.72 4.10 10.77
C TRP A 166 6.61 3.07 10.93
N ASP A 167 6.81 2.15 11.88
CA ASP A 167 5.90 1.04 12.12
C ASP A 167 4.79 1.38 13.14
N LEU A 168 3.95 0.38 13.45
CA LEU A 168 2.94 0.45 14.49
C LEU A 168 3.55 0.24 15.90
N PRO A 169 2.96 0.78 16.98
CA PRO A 169 3.49 0.65 18.36
C PRO A 169 3.79 -0.77 18.85
N ASN A 170 3.04 -1.77 18.39
CA ASN A 170 3.22 -3.16 18.82
C ASN A 170 4.19 -3.95 17.91
N ARG A 171 4.87 -3.28 16.98
CA ARG A 171 5.87 -3.85 16.08
C ARG A 171 7.26 -3.40 16.50
N LYS A 172 8.21 -4.33 16.39
CA LYS A 172 9.62 -4.10 16.70
C LYS A 172 10.48 -4.52 15.53
N TYR A 173 11.60 -3.83 15.34
CA TYR A 173 12.59 -4.21 14.34
C TYR A 173 13.43 -5.40 14.84
N PRO A 174 13.75 -6.41 14.02
CA PRO A 174 14.61 -7.51 14.44
C PRO A 174 16.03 -7.02 14.73
N SER A 175 16.69 -7.65 15.72
CA SER A 175 18.05 -7.32 16.16
C SER A 175 18.88 -8.59 16.37
N LEU A 176 20.18 -8.48 16.03
CA LEU A 176 21.22 -9.45 16.39
C LEU A 176 21.83 -9.20 17.77
N THR A 177 21.49 -8.08 18.40
CA THR A 177 22.05 -7.72 19.71
C THR A 177 21.05 -8.08 20.82
N PRO A 178 21.46 -8.83 21.86
CA PRO A 178 20.59 -9.18 22.99
C PRO A 178 20.15 -7.99 23.84
N ASN A 179 20.77 -6.82 23.66
CA ASN A 179 20.42 -5.58 24.33
C ASN A 179 19.20 -4.96 23.66
N GLU A 180 18.03 -5.57 23.87
CA GLU A 180 16.76 -5.07 23.38
C GLU A 180 16.47 -3.69 23.97
N ASN A 181 16.05 -2.75 23.11
CA ASN A 181 15.36 -1.53 23.53
C ASN A 181 13.86 -1.68 23.24
N GLU A 182 13.08 -0.66 23.54
CA GLU A 182 11.63 -0.70 23.33
C GLU A 182 11.24 -0.95 21.86
N CYS A 183 12.10 -0.57 20.91
CA CYS A 183 11.85 -0.64 19.46
C CYS A 183 12.49 -1.82 18.72
N GLU A 184 13.38 -2.57 19.37
CA GLU A 184 14.08 -3.71 18.76
C GLU A 184 13.75 -5.01 19.52
N LYS A 185 13.76 -6.13 18.80
CA LYS A 185 13.58 -7.47 19.37
C LYS A 185 14.74 -8.35 18.98
N TYR A 186 15.41 -8.95 19.97
CA TYR A 186 16.48 -9.89 19.73
C TYR A 186 15.90 -11.17 19.12
N PHE A 187 16.25 -11.41 17.86
CA PHE A 187 15.72 -12.55 17.11
C PHE A 187 16.75 -12.99 16.07
N PRO A 188 17.79 -13.74 16.47
CA PRO A 188 18.99 -14.00 15.68
C PRO A 188 18.83 -15.10 14.61
N PHE A 189 17.59 -15.42 14.23
CA PHE A 189 17.27 -16.54 13.33
C PHE A 189 16.97 -16.11 11.89
N LEU A 190 17.03 -14.81 11.61
CA LEU A 190 16.81 -14.22 10.30
C LEU A 190 18.13 -14.04 9.53
N PRO A 191 18.08 -13.95 8.19
CA PRO A 191 19.26 -13.64 7.39
C PRO A 191 19.85 -12.26 7.73
N LYS A 192 21.15 -12.06 7.47
CA LYS A 192 21.90 -10.87 7.90
C LYS A 192 21.26 -9.56 7.42
N GLU A 193 20.73 -9.56 6.20
CA GLU A 193 20.11 -8.40 5.56
C GLU A 193 18.83 -7.94 6.29
N ALA A 194 18.19 -8.81 7.09
CA ALA A 194 17.00 -8.46 7.85
C ALA A 194 17.27 -7.45 8.98
N TYR A 195 18.52 -7.36 9.45
CA TYR A 195 18.92 -6.48 10.54
C TYR A 195 19.48 -5.14 10.06
N GLU A 196 19.60 -4.95 8.74
CA GLU A 196 20.13 -3.73 8.15
C GLU A 196 19.06 -2.64 8.09
N TYR A 197 19.39 -1.45 8.59
CA TYR A 197 18.49 -0.31 8.57
C TYR A 197 18.56 0.45 7.24
N HIS A 198 17.39 0.74 6.68
CA HIS A 198 17.23 1.61 5.52
C HIS A 198 16.20 2.71 5.82
N PRO A 199 16.51 4.01 5.59
CA PRO A 199 17.84 4.57 5.22
C PRO A 199 18.95 4.24 6.22
N ILE A 200 20.21 4.54 5.97
CA ILE A 200 21.26 4.34 6.99
C ILE A 200 20.90 5.17 8.26
N LEU A 201 21.15 4.63 9.45
CA LEU A 201 20.89 5.34 10.71
C LEU A 201 21.79 6.59 10.78
N ASN A 202 21.27 7.72 11.24
CA ASN A 202 22.08 8.93 11.41
C ASN A 202 23.22 8.82 12.44
N THR A 203 23.16 7.80 13.29
CA THR A 203 24.21 7.46 14.27
C THR A 203 25.22 6.44 13.74
N ASP A 204 25.01 5.88 12.54
CA ASP A 204 25.95 4.92 11.93
C ASP A 204 27.21 5.65 11.48
N SER A 205 28.39 5.05 11.66
CA SER A 205 29.66 5.64 11.22
C SER A 205 29.76 5.81 9.71
N ASN A 206 28.99 5.04 8.95
CA ASN A 206 28.90 5.14 7.49
C ASN A 206 27.84 6.14 7.02
N TYR A 207 27.07 6.74 7.94
CA TYR A 207 26.11 7.78 7.58
C TYR A 207 26.85 9.04 7.14
N PHE A 208 26.46 9.54 5.98
CA PHE A 208 26.93 10.82 5.48
C PHE A 208 25.73 11.74 5.27
N ASP A 209 25.73 12.88 5.96
CA ASP A 209 24.67 13.88 5.85
C ASP A 209 24.84 14.71 4.57
N TYR A 210 24.46 14.11 3.44
CA TYR A 210 24.58 14.74 2.11
C TYR A 210 23.86 16.10 2.01
N TYR A 211 22.87 16.36 2.88
CA TYR A 211 21.95 17.48 2.73
C TYR A 211 21.78 18.35 3.98
N GLY A 212 22.46 18.01 5.08
CA GLY A 212 22.57 18.85 6.28
C GLY A 212 21.34 18.81 7.18
N ASN A 213 20.61 17.70 7.23
CA ASN A 213 19.36 17.57 7.99
C ASN A 213 19.44 16.58 9.17
N GLY A 214 20.61 15.98 9.42
CA GLY A 214 20.82 15.08 10.54
C GLY A 214 20.19 13.69 10.40
N GLY A 215 19.57 13.35 9.27
CA GLY A 215 19.07 12.01 8.94
C GLY A 215 17.97 11.48 9.87
N PHE A 216 17.83 10.16 9.92
CA PHE A 216 16.81 9.48 10.75
C PHE A 216 17.45 8.52 11.75
N GLY A 217 16.96 8.54 12.99
CA GLY A 217 17.34 7.59 14.03
C GLY A 217 16.66 6.22 13.88
N LYS A 218 16.74 5.41 14.93
CA LYS A 218 16.07 4.10 15.00
C LYS A 218 14.56 4.20 15.24
N THR A 219 14.12 5.28 15.90
CA THR A 219 12.77 5.38 16.46
C THR A 219 12.10 6.72 16.14
N SER A 220 10.77 6.73 16.24
CA SER A 220 9.94 7.93 16.17
C SER A 220 8.82 7.83 17.21
N ARG A 221 7.99 8.89 17.33
CA ARG A 221 6.83 8.91 18.24
C ARG A 221 5.53 9.07 17.46
N VAL A 222 4.54 8.26 17.81
CA VAL A 222 3.18 8.33 17.28
C VAL A 222 2.17 8.47 18.40
N LYS A 223 1.01 9.08 18.13
CA LYS A 223 -0.10 9.09 19.07
C LYS A 223 -0.88 7.78 18.95
N ASN A 224 -1.13 7.12 20.08
CA ASN A 224 -1.92 5.91 20.21
C ASN A 224 -2.71 5.98 21.53
N ASN A 225 -4.04 5.81 21.46
CA ASN A 225 -4.96 5.99 22.59
C ASN A 225 -4.70 7.28 23.40
N GLY A 226 -4.49 8.39 22.69
CA GLY A 226 -4.18 9.71 23.29
C GLY A 226 -2.80 9.86 23.94
N LYS A 227 -1.92 8.85 23.89
CA LYS A 227 -0.54 8.88 24.43
C LYS A 227 0.49 8.86 23.30
N LEU A 228 1.66 9.44 23.54
CA LEU A 228 2.81 9.29 22.64
C LEU A 228 3.54 7.99 22.95
N GLU A 229 3.64 7.11 21.97
CA GLU A 229 4.35 5.84 22.05
C GLU A 229 5.51 5.84 21.05
N GLU A 230 6.61 5.18 21.45
CA GLU A 230 7.77 5.01 20.58
C GLU A 230 7.48 3.90 19.56
N VAL A 231 7.89 4.12 18.32
CA VAL A 231 7.77 3.15 17.22
C VAL A 231 9.10 2.92 16.55
N SER A 232 9.32 1.68 16.11
CA SER A 232 10.49 1.32 15.32
C SER A 232 10.35 1.74 13.86
N ARG A 233 11.42 1.54 13.10
CA ARG A 233 11.33 1.52 11.64
C ARG A 233 10.49 0.35 11.17
N PHE A 234 9.87 0.52 10.01
CA PHE A 234 9.11 -0.54 9.36
C PHE A 234 10.04 -1.62 8.82
N TYR A 235 9.79 -2.85 9.24
CA TYR A 235 10.54 -4.01 8.80
C TYR A 235 10.02 -4.55 7.45
N PHE A 236 10.91 -4.66 6.47
CA PHE A 236 10.67 -5.32 5.18
C PHE A 236 11.34 -6.70 5.18
N PRO A 237 10.58 -7.80 5.09
CA PRO A 237 11.11 -9.15 5.33
C PRO A 237 12.16 -9.58 4.32
N ASN A 238 11.95 -9.33 3.02
CA ASN A 238 12.90 -9.72 1.97
C ASN A 238 13.05 -8.61 0.93
N ARG A 239 13.92 -7.63 1.21
CA ARG A 239 14.19 -6.51 0.29
C ARG A 239 14.73 -6.94 -1.07
N ASN A 240 15.27 -8.14 -1.21
CA ASN A 240 15.80 -8.64 -2.48
C ASN A 240 14.71 -9.15 -3.43
N ASN A 241 13.48 -9.30 -2.96
CA ASN A 241 12.35 -9.74 -3.77
C ASN A 241 11.31 -8.63 -3.95
N VAL A 242 11.01 -8.29 -5.20
CA VAL A 242 10.04 -7.25 -5.54
C VAL A 242 8.64 -7.51 -4.98
N GLN A 243 8.25 -8.77 -4.77
CA GLN A 243 6.95 -9.14 -4.20
C GLN A 243 6.83 -8.78 -2.71
N ALA A 244 7.93 -8.67 -1.98
CA ALA A 244 7.94 -8.24 -0.58
C ALA A 244 7.70 -6.73 -0.40
N ASN A 245 7.69 -5.96 -1.51
CA ASN A 245 7.56 -4.51 -1.45
C ASN A 245 6.12 -4.09 -1.11
N SER A 246 5.93 -3.63 0.13
CA SER A 246 4.65 -3.17 0.69
C SER A 246 4.17 -1.83 0.10
N PHE A 247 5.04 -1.09 -0.61
CA PHE A 247 4.72 0.20 -1.23
C PHE A 247 4.23 0.11 -2.68
N TYR A 248 4.21 -1.09 -3.25
CA TYR A 248 3.58 -1.23 -4.56
C TYR A 248 2.07 -1.08 -4.45
N HIS A 249 1.49 -0.33 -5.38
CA HIS A 249 0.06 -0.02 -5.38
C HIS A 249 -0.49 0.09 -6.81
N ILE A 250 -1.81 -0.05 -6.95
CA ILE A 250 -2.55 0.26 -8.18
C ILE A 250 -3.51 1.44 -7.93
N GLY A 251 -4.82 1.19 -7.72
CA GLY A 251 -5.79 2.18 -7.26
C GLY A 251 -5.64 2.60 -5.79
N GLY A 252 -4.76 1.95 -5.02
CA GLY A 252 -4.54 2.18 -3.59
C GLY A 252 -3.80 3.47 -3.22
N VAL A 253 -3.64 4.47 -4.09
CA VAL A 253 -2.97 5.74 -3.74
C VAL A 253 -3.93 6.92 -3.87
N GLU A 254 -4.01 7.75 -2.83
CA GLU A 254 -4.71 9.03 -2.87
C GLU A 254 -3.85 10.14 -2.28
N THR A 255 -3.80 11.28 -2.96
CA THR A 255 -2.81 12.33 -2.64
C THR A 255 -3.49 13.67 -2.41
N ASP A 256 -3.10 14.35 -1.33
CA ASP A 256 -3.59 15.68 -0.97
C ASP A 256 -2.49 16.47 -0.26
N TYR A 257 -2.59 17.80 -0.27
CA TYR A 257 -1.63 18.69 0.41
C TYR A 257 -1.57 18.45 1.92
N LYS A 258 -2.65 18.00 2.57
CA LYS A 258 -2.65 17.69 4.00
C LYS A 258 -2.05 16.32 4.28
N ILE A 259 -2.59 15.30 3.63
CA ILE A 259 -2.26 13.89 3.88
C ILE A 259 -2.36 13.12 2.58
N SER A 260 -1.33 12.33 2.31
CA SER A 260 -1.35 11.30 1.27
C SER A 260 -1.46 9.92 1.91
N LEU A 261 -2.22 9.05 1.24
CA LEU A 261 -2.46 7.66 1.63
C LEU A 261 -2.01 6.69 0.55
N LEU A 262 -1.45 5.56 0.98
CA LEU A 262 -1.04 4.46 0.12
C LEU A 262 -1.44 3.12 0.74
N GLY A 263 -2.07 2.25 -0.06
CA GLY A 263 -2.42 0.89 0.29
C GLY A 263 -1.63 -0.12 -0.54
N THR A 264 -1.10 -1.14 0.12
CA THR A 264 -0.35 -2.22 -0.52
C THR A 264 -1.19 -3.03 -1.51
N TYR A 265 -0.67 -3.23 -2.72
CA TYR A 265 -1.21 -4.16 -3.71
C TYR A 265 -0.16 -5.21 -4.12
N ARG A 266 -0.13 -6.34 -3.42
CA ARG A 266 0.74 -7.47 -3.79
C ARG A 266 -0.05 -8.76 -3.83
N SER A 267 0.42 -9.70 -4.64
CA SER A 267 -0.25 -11.00 -4.76
C SER A 267 0.00 -11.89 -3.54
N ASN A 268 0.99 -11.55 -2.68
CA ASN A 268 1.35 -12.20 -1.42
C ASN A 268 1.31 -13.75 -1.41
N THR A 269 1.52 -14.40 -2.56
CA THR A 269 1.31 -15.84 -2.72
C THR A 269 2.41 -16.63 -2.04
N GLU A 270 3.66 -16.47 -2.48
CA GLU A 270 4.81 -17.26 -1.98
C GLU A 270 5.72 -16.47 -1.04
N VAL A 271 5.86 -15.18 -1.31
CA VAL A 271 6.83 -14.31 -0.65
C VAL A 271 6.10 -13.42 0.33
N GLY A 272 6.64 -13.36 1.55
CA GLY A 272 6.16 -12.56 2.66
C GLY A 272 6.08 -11.08 2.30
N VAL A 273 4.87 -10.54 2.33
CA VAL A 273 4.61 -9.10 2.25
C VAL A 273 3.62 -8.70 3.33
N ARG A 274 3.85 -7.52 3.89
CA ARG A 274 2.98 -6.90 4.88
C ARG A 274 1.97 -6.02 4.16
N THR A 275 0.71 -6.42 4.15
CA THR A 275 -0.35 -5.63 3.53
C THR A 275 -0.78 -4.53 4.49
N CYS A 276 -0.43 -3.28 4.17
CA CYS A 276 -0.58 -2.15 5.07
C CYS A 276 -1.22 -0.93 4.40
N VAL A 277 -1.69 -0.01 5.22
CA VAL A 277 -2.03 1.36 4.84
C VAL A 277 -0.97 2.29 5.39
N PHE A 278 -0.37 3.11 4.53
CA PHE A 278 0.65 4.09 4.85
C PHE A 278 0.14 5.51 4.66
N ALA A 279 0.61 6.41 5.51
CA ALA A 279 0.30 7.83 5.46
C ALA A 279 1.56 8.70 5.43
N SER A 280 1.47 9.87 4.80
CA SER A 280 2.48 10.91 4.88
C SER A 280 1.86 12.31 4.79
N ASP A 281 2.26 13.20 5.69
CA ASP A 281 1.94 14.64 5.69
C ASP A 281 3.09 15.50 5.16
N ASP A 282 4.30 14.95 5.06
CA ASP A 282 5.50 15.65 4.61
C ASP A 282 5.87 15.34 3.15
N GLY A 283 4.90 14.96 2.32
CA GLY A 283 5.16 14.68 0.91
C GLY A 283 6.07 13.47 0.68
N GLY A 284 6.05 12.50 1.60
CA GLY A 284 6.68 11.20 1.48
C GLY A 284 8.13 11.12 1.94
N ARG A 285 8.62 12.11 2.71
CA ARG A 285 9.92 12.02 3.39
C ARG A 285 9.85 11.05 4.56
N SER A 286 8.73 11.08 5.29
CA SER A 286 8.40 10.15 6.36
C SER A 286 7.05 9.50 6.04
N TRP A 287 6.99 8.18 6.16
CA TRP A 287 5.77 7.41 6.04
C TRP A 287 5.46 6.72 7.36
N TYR A 288 4.18 6.62 7.68
CA TYR A 288 3.71 5.95 8.89
C TYR A 288 2.77 4.82 8.51
N CYS A 289 3.06 3.61 8.98
CA CYS A 289 2.10 2.50 8.92
C CYS A 289 0.91 2.84 9.84
N LYS A 290 -0.29 2.90 9.28
CA LYS A 290 -1.52 3.26 9.99
C LYS A 290 -2.40 2.06 10.30
N TYR A 291 -2.30 1.02 9.48
CA TYR A 291 -3.06 -0.20 9.65
C TYR A 291 -2.33 -1.35 8.97
N GLU A 292 -2.38 -2.52 9.60
CA GLU A 292 -1.80 -3.76 9.08
C GLU A 292 -2.82 -4.89 9.18
N PHE A 293 -3.01 -5.58 8.06
CA PHE A 293 -3.94 -6.70 7.97
C PHE A 293 -3.34 -7.98 8.56
N ALA A 294 -4.23 -8.86 9.01
CA ALA A 294 -3.91 -10.24 9.35
C ALA A 294 -3.69 -11.08 8.09
N ASP A 295 -3.38 -12.36 8.30
CA ASP A 295 -3.34 -13.37 7.25
C ASP A 295 -4.13 -14.58 7.75
N SER A 296 -5.03 -15.08 6.92
CA SER A 296 -5.88 -16.23 7.22
C SER A 296 -5.09 -17.53 7.28
N GLY A 297 -3.98 -17.62 6.52
CA GLY A 297 -3.20 -18.83 6.33
C GLY A 297 -3.83 -19.91 5.46
N GLU A 298 -5.16 -19.94 5.37
CA GLU A 298 -5.93 -20.77 4.45
C GLU A 298 -6.79 -19.86 3.58
N TYR A 299 -6.76 -20.07 2.27
CA TYR A 299 -7.57 -19.32 1.31
C TYR A 299 -8.42 -20.30 0.51
N ASP A 300 -9.74 -20.24 0.69
CA ASP A 300 -10.69 -21.12 0.00
C ASP A 300 -10.85 -20.74 -1.47
N PHE A 301 -10.73 -19.45 -1.77
CA PHE A 301 -10.73 -18.96 -3.14
C PHE A 301 -9.36 -19.22 -3.77
N ILE A 302 -9.30 -19.98 -4.87
CA ILE A 302 -8.08 -20.22 -5.65
C ILE A 302 -8.37 -19.81 -7.09
N GLN A 303 -7.79 -18.69 -7.55
CA GLN A 303 -7.89 -18.24 -8.94
C GLN A 303 -6.51 -18.02 -9.54
N GLY A 304 -5.93 -19.08 -10.13
CA GLY A 304 -4.62 -19.03 -10.77
C GLY A 304 -3.58 -19.94 -10.11
N ASN A 305 -2.47 -19.37 -9.64
CA ASN A 305 -1.26 -20.11 -9.22
C ASN A 305 -1.52 -21.08 -8.04
N ALA A 306 -0.74 -22.14 -7.83
CA ALA A 306 -1.04 -23.17 -6.81
C ALA A 306 -0.58 -22.82 -5.38
N SER A 307 0.17 -21.73 -5.20
CA SER A 307 0.93 -21.44 -3.97
C SER A 307 0.20 -20.51 -2.99
N TRP A 308 -1.12 -20.62 -2.85
CA TRP A 308 -1.93 -19.70 -2.06
C TRP A 308 -1.74 -19.90 -0.56
N GLY A 309 -1.89 -18.83 0.23
CA GLY A 309 -1.79 -18.88 1.69
C GLY A 309 -0.40 -19.01 2.29
N ARG A 310 0.65 -19.20 1.48
CA ARG A 310 2.03 -19.31 1.97
C ARG A 310 2.51 -17.99 2.57
N ASN A 311 2.60 -16.93 1.77
CA ASN A 311 3.06 -15.60 2.19
C ASN A 311 4.29 -15.67 3.13
N PHE A 312 5.27 -16.50 2.76
CA PHE A 312 6.35 -16.89 3.65
C PHE A 312 7.37 -15.77 3.82
N GLY A 313 7.59 -15.32 5.05
CA GLY A 313 8.72 -14.47 5.39
C GLY A 313 10.05 -15.21 5.25
N ASN A 314 11.04 -14.80 6.03
CA ASN A 314 12.33 -15.50 6.02
C ASN A 314 12.23 -16.92 6.58
N ASN A 315 13.11 -17.81 6.12
CA ASN A 315 13.34 -19.07 6.80
C ASN A 315 13.85 -18.78 8.22
N ILE A 316 13.41 -19.59 9.19
CA ILE A 316 13.98 -19.56 10.54
C ILE A 316 15.24 -20.44 10.53
N ASN A 317 16.40 -19.81 10.61
CA ASN A 317 17.69 -20.50 10.61
C ASN A 317 18.14 -20.82 12.04
N THR A 318 18.21 -22.11 12.36
CA THR A 318 18.63 -22.62 13.67
C THR A 318 19.92 -23.43 13.60
N GLN A 319 20.63 -23.43 12.45
CA GLN A 319 21.83 -24.23 12.22
C GLN A 319 22.91 -24.01 13.29
N ASN A 320 23.08 -22.75 13.72
CA ASN A 320 24.11 -22.36 14.67
C ASN A 320 23.64 -22.37 16.14
N LEU A 321 22.43 -22.87 16.43
CA LEU A 321 21.99 -23.03 17.82
C LEU A 321 22.81 -24.12 18.51
N GLU A 322 23.53 -23.76 19.58
CA GLU A 322 24.31 -24.71 20.37
C GLU A 322 23.42 -25.63 21.20
N ALA A 323 22.34 -25.08 21.77
CA ALA A 323 21.42 -25.84 22.59
C ALA A 323 20.84 -27.06 21.86
N LYS A 324 20.84 -28.21 22.56
CA LYS A 324 20.12 -29.40 22.10
C LYS A 324 18.63 -29.24 22.38
N TYR A 325 17.79 -29.78 21.51
CA TYR A 325 16.36 -29.83 21.76
C TYR A 325 16.04 -30.91 22.80
N LYS A 326 15.20 -30.58 23.79
CA LYS A 326 14.67 -31.52 24.78
C LYS A 326 13.30 -32.01 24.30
N LYS A 327 13.14 -33.32 24.11
CA LYS A 327 11.89 -33.93 23.64
C LYS A 327 10.68 -33.47 24.47
N ASN A 328 9.58 -33.13 23.79
CA ASN A 328 8.30 -32.67 24.37
C ASN A 328 8.38 -31.38 25.21
N SER A 329 9.52 -30.68 25.21
CA SER A 329 9.67 -29.45 25.98
C SER A 329 8.93 -28.25 25.39
N LEU A 330 8.54 -28.34 24.12
CA LEU A 330 7.76 -27.34 23.40
C LEU A 330 6.44 -27.92 22.86
N SER A 331 5.46 -27.04 22.67
CA SER A 331 4.21 -27.31 21.96
C SER A 331 3.95 -26.24 20.91
N ILE A 332 3.18 -26.59 19.89
CA ILE A 332 2.62 -25.62 18.94
C ILE A 332 1.13 -25.41 19.19
N ARG A 333 0.62 -24.24 18.82
CA ARG A 333 -0.82 -23.94 18.74
C ARG A 333 -1.14 -23.22 17.45
N LYS A 334 -2.20 -23.66 16.75
CA LYS A 334 -2.69 -23.02 15.52
C LYS A 334 -3.55 -21.81 15.84
N ARG A 335 -3.40 -20.72 15.08
CA ARG A 335 -4.30 -19.56 15.09
C ARG A 335 -5.55 -19.84 14.27
N GLU A 336 -6.71 -19.44 14.79
CA GLU A 336 -7.96 -19.35 14.03
C GLU A 336 -8.52 -17.93 14.17
N LEU A 337 -8.82 -17.29 13.04
CA LEU A 337 -9.37 -15.94 13.02
C LEU A 337 -10.88 -15.98 13.27
N ILE A 338 -11.38 -15.02 14.04
CA ILE A 338 -12.81 -14.80 14.27
C ILE A 338 -13.20 -13.62 13.38
N TYR A 339 -13.85 -13.91 12.27
CA TYR A 339 -14.32 -12.87 11.37
C TYR A 339 -15.69 -12.34 11.80
N PRO A 340 -15.99 -11.06 11.52
CA PRO A 340 -17.36 -10.55 11.51
C PRO A 340 -18.29 -11.43 10.68
N ASP A 341 -19.53 -11.61 11.11
CA ASP A 341 -20.55 -12.31 10.33
C ASP A 341 -21.96 -11.71 10.53
N GLU A 342 -23.01 -12.45 10.13
CA GLU A 342 -24.41 -12.03 10.28
C GLU A 342 -24.88 -11.99 11.75
N ASN A 343 -24.29 -12.80 12.63
CA ASN A 343 -24.66 -12.93 14.03
C ASN A 343 -23.87 -11.98 14.93
N GLU A 344 -22.57 -11.84 14.68
CA GLU A 344 -21.68 -10.95 15.41
C GLU A 344 -20.87 -10.10 14.42
N LYS A 345 -21.36 -8.87 14.21
CA LYS A 345 -20.74 -7.94 13.28
C LYS A 345 -19.46 -7.34 13.82
N ASP A 346 -19.23 -7.24 15.13
CA ASP A 346 -18.08 -6.58 15.73
C ASP A 346 -17.47 -7.46 16.85
N PRO A 347 -16.84 -8.59 16.49
CA PRO A 347 -16.40 -9.58 17.45
C PRO A 347 -15.37 -8.99 18.42
N LYS A 348 -15.66 -9.11 19.72
CA LYS A 348 -14.76 -8.62 20.80
C LYS A 348 -13.40 -9.33 20.79
N ASN A 349 -13.40 -10.63 20.50
CA ASN A 349 -12.19 -11.42 20.36
C ASN A 349 -11.87 -11.56 18.88
N LEU A 350 -10.64 -11.20 18.51
CA LEU A 350 -10.21 -11.16 17.11
C LEU A 350 -9.82 -12.55 16.58
N PHE A 351 -9.21 -13.38 17.41
CA PHE A 351 -8.77 -14.72 17.03
C PHE A 351 -8.62 -15.57 18.27
N PHE A 352 -8.47 -16.89 18.10
CA PHE A 352 -8.13 -17.79 19.20
C PHE A 352 -7.05 -18.80 18.82
N TRP A 353 -6.37 -19.33 19.84
CA TRP A 353 -5.37 -20.39 19.69
C TRP A 353 -5.98 -21.76 19.98
N LYS A 354 -5.89 -22.71 19.05
CA LYS A 354 -6.32 -24.11 19.23
C LYS A 354 -5.51 -24.84 20.30
N ASP A 355 -5.92 -26.06 20.63
CA ASP A 355 -5.23 -26.93 21.57
C ASP A 355 -3.77 -27.19 21.20
N LYS A 356 -2.98 -27.51 22.23
CA LYS A 356 -1.56 -27.80 22.10
C LYS A 356 -1.32 -29.09 21.30
N ILE A 357 -0.30 -29.04 20.45
CA ILE A 357 0.30 -30.22 19.81
C ILE A 357 1.76 -30.27 20.27
N GLU A 358 2.15 -31.33 20.96
CA GLU A 358 3.51 -31.46 21.50
C GLU A 358 4.55 -31.67 20.39
N VAL A 359 5.71 -31.05 20.57
CA VAL A 359 6.85 -31.17 19.66
C VAL A 359 7.76 -32.32 20.11
N LEU A 360 7.80 -33.36 19.29
CA LEU A 360 8.65 -34.53 19.47
C LEU A 360 10.14 -34.18 19.31
N ASN A 361 10.48 -33.45 18.24
CA ASN A 361 11.84 -33.06 17.91
C ASN A 361 11.88 -31.77 17.08
N ILE A 362 13.00 -31.06 17.11
CA ILE A 362 13.32 -29.98 16.17
C ILE A 362 14.64 -30.32 15.48
N GLU A 363 14.60 -30.43 14.16
CA GLU A 363 15.80 -30.55 13.34
C GLU A 363 16.32 -29.16 12.99
N LYS A 364 17.58 -28.92 13.38
CA LYS A 364 18.28 -27.66 13.18
C LYS A 364 18.83 -27.59 11.76
N GLY A 365 18.76 -26.42 11.15
CA GLY A 365 19.33 -26.16 9.84
C GLY A 365 19.03 -24.75 9.36
N GLU A 366 19.39 -24.47 8.11
CA GLU A 366 18.99 -23.22 7.43
C GLU A 366 17.46 -23.08 7.35
N LYS A 367 16.77 -24.22 7.34
CA LYS A 367 15.34 -24.34 7.56
C LYS A 367 15.12 -25.16 8.82
N THR A 368 14.34 -24.63 9.74
CA THR A 368 13.97 -25.34 10.97
C THR A 368 12.78 -26.25 10.70
N ILE A 369 12.94 -27.55 10.94
CA ILE A 369 11.88 -28.56 10.78
C ILE A 369 11.40 -28.99 12.16
N ILE A 370 10.09 -28.99 12.35
CA ILE A 370 9.41 -29.41 13.58
C ILE A 370 8.75 -30.76 13.35
N TYR A 371 9.01 -31.70 14.25
CA TYR A 371 8.36 -33.01 14.31
C TYR A 371 7.42 -33.05 15.51
N THR A 372 6.20 -33.51 15.30
CA THR A 372 5.14 -33.59 16.31
C THR A 372 4.95 -35.01 16.84
N THR A 373 4.43 -35.15 18.06
CA THR A 373 4.22 -36.47 18.69
C THR A 373 3.03 -37.24 18.12
N LYS A 374 2.09 -36.53 17.46
CA LYS A 374 0.86 -37.05 16.86
C LYS A 374 0.54 -36.28 15.59
N LYS A 375 -0.37 -36.79 14.75
CA LYS A 375 -0.81 -36.10 13.53
C LYS A 375 -1.26 -34.67 13.84
N HIS A 376 -0.66 -33.68 13.18
CA HIS A 376 -0.88 -32.27 13.52
C HIS A 376 -2.10 -31.63 12.87
N SER A 377 -2.61 -32.20 11.77
CA SER A 377 -3.76 -31.66 10.99
C SER A 377 -3.59 -30.22 10.46
N LEU A 378 -2.39 -29.64 10.55
CA LEU A 378 -2.01 -28.40 9.89
C LEU A 378 -1.99 -28.54 8.37
N LYS A 379 -2.18 -27.42 7.68
CA LYS A 379 -1.95 -27.26 6.23
C LYS A 379 -0.85 -26.22 5.98
N THR A 380 -0.18 -26.32 4.83
CA THR A 380 0.74 -25.28 4.36
C THR A 380 0.04 -23.91 4.34
N GLY A 381 0.68 -22.89 4.89
CA GLY A 381 0.14 -21.54 5.08
C GLY A 381 -0.47 -21.27 6.46
N ASN A 382 -0.77 -22.32 7.24
CA ASN A 382 -1.26 -22.18 8.61
C ASN A 382 -0.31 -21.34 9.47
N ILE A 383 -0.89 -20.62 10.42
CA ILE A 383 -0.17 -19.75 11.35
C ILE A 383 -0.17 -20.38 12.73
N VAL A 384 1.01 -20.47 13.33
CA VAL A 384 1.22 -21.12 14.61
C VAL A 384 2.08 -20.26 15.53
N ILE A 385 2.01 -20.57 16.82
CA ILE A 385 2.99 -20.17 17.83
C ILE A 385 3.68 -21.41 18.39
N ILE A 386 4.83 -21.19 18.99
CA ILE A 386 5.55 -22.18 19.80
C ILE A 386 5.47 -21.74 21.26
N GLN A 387 5.15 -22.67 22.16
CA GLN A 387 5.06 -22.43 23.59
C GLN A 387 5.88 -23.44 24.37
N GLU A 388 6.43 -22.98 25.48
CA GLU A 388 7.12 -23.80 26.47
C GLU A 388 6.12 -24.69 27.24
N ASN A 389 6.46 -25.96 27.41
CA ASN A 389 5.74 -26.89 28.30
C ASN A 389 6.42 -27.03 29.67
N GLU A 390 7.74 -26.87 29.70
CA GLU A 390 8.62 -27.03 30.85
C GLU A 390 9.89 -26.20 30.62
N GLU A 391 10.70 -25.99 31.65
CA GLU A 391 11.89 -25.14 31.53
C GLU A 391 12.85 -25.60 30.41
N ILE A 392 13.10 -24.69 29.46
CA ILE A 392 14.02 -24.88 28.32
C ILE A 392 15.18 -23.88 28.32
N SER A 393 16.19 -24.16 27.49
CA SER A 393 17.31 -23.26 27.29
C SER A 393 16.87 -21.89 26.74
N ARG A 394 17.66 -20.86 27.06
CA ARG A 394 17.41 -19.48 26.60
C ARG A 394 17.29 -19.37 25.08
N ASP A 395 18.07 -20.15 24.34
CA ASP A 395 18.06 -20.18 22.88
C ASP A 395 16.70 -20.58 22.31
N TRP A 396 16.10 -21.65 22.83
CA TRP A 396 14.78 -22.11 22.40
C TRP A 396 13.67 -21.16 22.85
N LYS A 397 13.85 -20.44 23.97
CA LYS A 397 12.88 -19.44 24.46
C LYS A 397 12.69 -18.28 23.49
N LEU A 398 13.71 -17.96 22.67
CA LEU A 398 13.62 -16.90 21.65
C LEU A 398 12.60 -17.23 20.54
N LEU A 399 12.33 -18.51 20.29
CA LEU A 399 11.31 -18.96 19.35
C LEU A 399 9.91 -18.99 19.97
N CYS A 400 9.79 -18.81 21.29
CA CYS A 400 8.54 -19.01 22.00
C CYS A 400 7.71 -17.72 22.12
N ASN A 401 6.39 -17.91 22.18
CA ASN A 401 5.43 -16.88 22.54
C ASN A 401 4.65 -17.34 23.79
N ASN A 402 5.32 -17.26 24.94
CA ASN A 402 4.78 -17.73 26.22
C ASN A 402 3.81 -16.72 26.88
N SER A 403 3.73 -15.48 26.37
CA SER A 403 2.87 -14.43 26.93
C SER A 403 1.46 -14.37 26.29
N ILE A 404 1.09 -15.35 25.48
CA ILE A 404 -0.25 -15.41 24.91
C ILE A 404 -1.30 -15.81 25.95
N THR A 405 -2.49 -15.26 25.79
CA THR A 405 -3.74 -15.81 26.34
C THR A 405 -4.47 -16.57 25.22
N GLN A 406 -5.69 -17.06 25.47
CA GLN A 406 -6.48 -17.67 24.40
C GLN A 406 -6.73 -16.73 23.21
N TYR A 407 -6.81 -15.41 23.45
CA TYR A 407 -7.25 -14.42 22.45
C TYR A 407 -6.22 -13.29 22.20
N SER A 408 -4.99 -13.39 22.73
CA SER A 408 -3.96 -12.36 22.56
C SER A 408 -2.79 -12.82 21.68
N GLY A 409 -2.14 -11.85 21.02
CA GLY A 409 -0.95 -12.08 20.21
C GLY A 409 0.35 -12.22 21.01
N GLY A 410 0.28 -12.05 22.34
CA GLY A 410 1.43 -12.15 23.24
C GLY A 410 2.57 -11.21 22.84
N ASN A 411 3.78 -11.75 22.68
CA ASN A 411 4.97 -11.00 22.28
C ASN A 411 5.12 -10.80 20.76
N GLY A 412 4.10 -11.17 19.98
CA GLY A 412 4.06 -11.03 18.53
C GLY A 412 4.90 -12.03 17.73
N THR A 413 5.64 -12.95 18.35
CA THR A 413 6.32 -14.05 17.61
C THR A 413 5.27 -15.04 17.12
N ILE A 414 5.12 -15.15 15.80
CA ILE A 414 4.23 -16.09 15.12
C ILE A 414 4.91 -16.64 13.87
N TYR A 415 4.55 -17.85 13.46
CA TYR A 415 5.18 -18.56 12.36
C TYR A 415 4.17 -19.02 11.31
N LYS A 416 4.60 -19.03 10.05
CA LYS A 416 3.93 -19.73 8.95
C LYS A 416 4.47 -21.14 8.83
N VAL A 417 3.62 -22.07 8.45
CA VAL A 417 3.94 -23.50 8.33
C VAL A 417 4.00 -23.91 6.86
N ASP A 418 5.01 -24.68 6.49
CA ASP A 418 5.04 -25.46 5.25
C ASP A 418 5.08 -26.96 5.57
N VAL A 419 3.97 -27.66 5.29
CA VAL A 419 3.77 -29.05 5.70
C VAL A 419 4.58 -29.98 4.82
N LEU A 420 5.35 -30.87 5.43
CA LEU A 420 6.12 -31.92 4.74
C LEU A 420 5.32 -33.23 4.72
N ASP A 421 4.77 -33.61 5.86
CA ASP A 421 3.91 -34.79 6.02
C ASP A 421 2.91 -34.56 7.19
N GLU A 422 2.22 -35.60 7.67
CA GLU A 422 1.23 -35.47 8.74
C GLU A 422 1.82 -35.29 10.16
N TYR A 423 3.13 -35.46 10.32
CA TYR A 423 3.87 -35.32 11.58
C TYR A 423 4.96 -34.24 11.53
N SER A 424 5.35 -33.75 10.36
CA SER A 424 6.47 -32.83 10.21
C SER A 424 6.20 -31.64 9.28
N PHE A 425 6.81 -30.50 9.61
CA PHE A 425 6.68 -29.27 8.83
C PHE A 425 7.85 -28.30 9.05
N VAL A 426 8.07 -27.41 8.09
CA VAL A 426 9.03 -26.28 8.17
C VAL A 426 8.33 -25.04 8.72
N ILE A 427 9.05 -24.24 9.52
CA ILE A 427 8.58 -22.93 9.96
C ILE A 427 9.25 -21.78 9.21
N TYR A 428 8.43 -20.77 8.90
CA TYR A 428 8.81 -19.49 8.30
C TYR A 428 8.36 -18.35 9.21
N GLU A 429 9.04 -17.22 9.12
CA GLU A 429 8.55 -15.98 9.72
C GLU A 429 7.15 -15.64 9.17
N CYS A 430 6.20 -15.34 10.07
CA CYS A 430 4.92 -14.77 9.68
C CYS A 430 4.97 -13.25 9.76
N VAL A 431 4.89 -12.59 8.60
CA VAL A 431 5.10 -11.14 8.49
C VAL A 431 3.82 -10.32 8.75
N SER A 432 2.64 -10.94 8.63
CA SER A 432 1.34 -10.29 8.85
C SER A 432 1.04 -10.01 10.32
N SER A 433 -0.02 -9.25 10.60
CA SER A 433 -0.36 -8.83 11.97
C SER A 433 -0.59 -10.02 12.91
N ALA A 434 0.03 -9.96 14.08
CA ALA A 434 -0.21 -10.88 15.19
C ALA A 434 -1.43 -10.48 16.05
N TYR A 435 -1.98 -9.29 15.83
CA TYR A 435 -2.96 -8.66 16.73
C TYR A 435 -4.30 -8.35 16.05
N ASN A 436 -4.47 -8.71 14.78
CA ASN A 436 -5.66 -8.39 14.00
C ASN A 436 -6.35 -9.68 13.50
N ASN A 437 -7.65 -9.60 13.21
CA ASN A 437 -8.45 -10.66 12.59
C ASN A 437 -8.77 -10.40 11.13
N ILE A 438 -8.84 -9.14 10.73
CA ILE A 438 -9.18 -8.80 9.35
C ILE A 438 -7.97 -9.11 8.48
N SER A 439 -8.07 -10.17 7.69
CA SER A 439 -7.10 -10.49 6.66
C SER A 439 -7.50 -9.91 5.31
N CYS A 440 -6.49 -9.54 4.54
CA CYS A 440 -6.63 -9.30 3.12
C CYS A 440 -5.30 -9.60 2.45
N ARG A 441 -5.34 -9.83 1.14
CA ARG A 441 -4.11 -10.02 0.37
C ARG A 441 -3.64 -8.71 -0.23
N HIS A 442 -4.57 -7.90 -0.73
CA HIS A 442 -4.25 -6.55 -1.15
C HIS A 442 -5.41 -5.57 -1.09
N ILE A 443 -5.02 -4.30 -1.10
CA ILE A 443 -5.91 -3.14 -1.15
C ILE A 443 -6.09 -2.73 -2.61
N HIS A 444 -7.32 -2.78 -3.11
CA HIS A 444 -7.68 -2.41 -4.47
C HIS A 444 -7.67 -0.91 -4.69
N HIS A 445 -8.31 -0.18 -3.77
CA HIS A 445 -8.46 1.27 -3.90
C HIS A 445 -8.50 1.97 -2.55
N ILE A 446 -8.08 3.23 -2.59
CA ILE A 446 -8.38 4.24 -1.58
C ILE A 446 -8.95 5.44 -2.34
N ASN A 447 -10.19 5.82 -2.04
CA ASN A 447 -10.88 6.95 -2.66
C ASN A 447 -11.14 8.04 -1.61
N ARG A 448 -11.18 9.30 -2.05
CA ARG A 448 -11.54 10.43 -1.20
C ARG A 448 -13.03 10.38 -0.86
N ALA A 449 -13.37 10.64 0.39
CA ALA A 449 -14.71 11.00 0.85
C ALA A 449 -14.68 12.45 1.35
N LYS A 450 -15.85 13.09 1.51
CA LYS A 450 -15.93 14.51 1.92
C LYS A 450 -15.15 14.77 3.22
N ASP A 451 -15.24 13.85 4.17
CA ASP A 451 -14.71 13.93 5.52
C ASP A 451 -13.80 12.73 5.82
N GLY A 452 -13.05 12.24 4.83
CA GLY A 452 -12.16 11.11 5.03
C GLY A 452 -11.75 10.39 3.76
N PHE A 453 -11.56 9.08 3.91
CA PHE A 453 -11.22 8.17 2.82
C PHE A 453 -12.03 6.87 2.94
N ILE A 454 -12.28 6.24 1.81
CA ILE A 454 -12.84 4.89 1.75
C ILE A 454 -11.86 3.97 1.05
N MET A 455 -11.57 2.86 1.71
CA MET A 455 -10.68 1.81 1.24
C MET A 455 -11.47 0.53 0.98
N GLY A 456 -11.10 -0.21 -0.08
CA GLY A 456 -11.62 -1.54 -0.37
C GLY A 456 -10.51 -2.56 -0.64
N THR A 457 -10.72 -3.81 -0.21
CA THR A 457 -9.81 -4.94 -0.46
C THR A 457 -10.22 -5.76 -1.68
N GLY A 458 -9.33 -6.64 -2.12
CA GLY A 458 -9.46 -7.37 -3.38
C GLY A 458 -10.06 -8.76 -3.33
N GLU A 459 -10.53 -9.17 -2.17
CA GLU A 459 -10.97 -10.54 -1.94
C GLU A 459 -12.47 -10.63 -1.71
N ILE A 460 -12.97 -11.86 -1.67
CA ILE A 460 -14.32 -12.18 -1.16
C ILE A 460 -14.24 -12.59 0.30
N TYR A 461 -15.37 -12.56 0.99
CA TYR A 461 -15.55 -12.96 2.37
C TYR A 461 -14.92 -14.34 2.60
N PRO A 462 -14.14 -14.52 3.67
CA PRO A 462 -13.95 -13.60 4.80
C PRO A 462 -12.77 -12.61 4.63
N ASN A 463 -12.43 -12.20 3.41
CA ASN A 463 -11.30 -11.30 3.14
C ASN A 463 -11.70 -10.02 2.37
N GLY A 464 -12.97 -9.92 1.97
CA GLY A 464 -13.52 -8.78 1.22
C GLY A 464 -14.07 -7.70 2.14
N TRP A 465 -13.33 -6.61 2.28
CA TRP A 465 -13.58 -5.59 3.30
C TRP A 465 -13.59 -4.18 2.74
N ILE A 466 -14.44 -3.34 3.30
CA ILE A 466 -14.52 -1.91 3.02
C ILE A 466 -14.38 -1.16 4.33
N PHE A 467 -13.52 -0.15 4.35
CA PHE A 467 -13.24 0.69 5.51
C PHE A 467 -13.49 2.16 5.20
N PHE A 468 -14.06 2.88 6.15
CA PHE A 468 -14.06 4.33 6.20
C PHE A 468 -12.99 4.81 7.20
N ILE A 469 -12.21 5.80 6.79
CA ILE A 469 -11.14 6.40 7.60
C ILE A 469 -11.52 7.87 7.80
N PRO A 470 -12.09 8.26 8.96
CA PRO A 470 -12.67 9.58 9.18
C PRO A 470 -11.62 10.68 9.41
N PHE A 471 -11.84 11.82 8.76
CA PHE A 471 -11.13 13.08 8.88
C PHE A 471 -12.19 14.18 9.05
N LYS A 472 -12.73 14.30 10.27
CA LYS A 472 -13.90 15.15 10.60
C LYS A 472 -13.66 16.66 10.43
N GLU A 473 -12.41 17.07 10.28
CA GLU A 473 -12.02 18.48 10.20
C GLU A 473 -12.14 19.01 8.77
N ALA A 474 -12.66 20.23 8.61
CA ALA A 474 -12.69 20.88 7.30
C ALA A 474 -11.28 21.04 6.70
N ASP A 475 -11.20 20.96 5.37
CA ASP A 475 -9.94 21.00 4.61
C ASP A 475 -9.14 22.31 4.74
N THR A 476 -9.60 23.30 5.50
CA THR A 476 -9.01 24.66 5.52
C THR A 476 -8.24 25.06 6.77
N PHE A 477 -8.40 24.42 7.95
CA PHE A 477 -7.97 25.06 9.22
C PHE A 477 -6.94 24.35 10.10
N MET A 478 -6.76 23.02 9.99
CA MET A 478 -5.80 22.30 10.85
C MET A 478 -4.89 21.36 10.04
N PRO A 479 -3.56 21.37 10.31
CA PRO A 479 -2.67 20.35 9.78
C PRO A 479 -3.00 19.01 10.43
N LYS A 480 -3.16 17.97 9.61
CA LYS A 480 -3.30 16.60 10.08
C LYS A 480 -1.94 15.92 9.97
N LEU A 481 -1.47 15.27 11.02
CA LEU A 481 -0.16 14.63 11.02
C LEU A 481 -0.31 13.13 10.77
N ALA A 482 0.62 12.54 10.00
CA ALA A 482 0.60 11.10 9.76
C ALA A 482 0.93 10.30 11.05
N ASN A 483 1.62 10.93 12.02
CA ASN A 483 1.89 10.36 13.33
C ASN A 483 0.74 10.51 14.35
N ASP A 484 -0.39 11.12 13.98
CA ASP A 484 -1.58 11.17 14.82
C ASP A 484 -2.32 9.81 14.85
N GLU A 485 -3.20 9.62 15.83
CA GLU A 485 -4.07 8.45 15.93
C GLU A 485 -5.23 8.53 14.95
N TRP A 486 -5.46 7.44 14.20
CA TRP A 486 -6.46 7.36 13.13
C TRP A 486 -7.37 6.16 13.37
N GLU A 487 -8.66 6.34 13.12
CA GLU A 487 -9.66 5.29 13.23
C GLU A 487 -9.87 4.58 11.88
N PHE A 488 -10.06 3.27 11.92
CA PHE A 488 -10.42 2.47 10.75
C PHE A 488 -11.77 1.80 11.02
N ILE A 489 -12.84 2.35 10.43
CA ILE A 489 -14.20 1.87 10.65
C ILE A 489 -14.57 0.92 9.51
N ARG A 490 -14.67 -0.39 9.80
CA ARG A 490 -15.13 -1.37 8.83
C ARG A 490 -16.63 -1.18 8.56
N LEU A 491 -17.04 -1.25 7.30
CA LEU A 491 -18.41 -0.98 6.86
C LEU A 491 -19.23 -2.24 6.59
N ASN A 492 -18.60 -3.35 6.17
CA ASN A 492 -19.26 -4.58 5.77
C ASN A 492 -18.82 -5.79 6.61
N SER A 493 -19.71 -6.76 6.79
CA SER A 493 -19.53 -7.89 7.72
C SER A 493 -19.82 -9.27 7.11
N THR A 494 -20.56 -9.38 6.00
CA THR A 494 -21.13 -10.68 5.58
C THR A 494 -20.66 -11.15 4.21
N LYS A 495 -20.85 -12.45 3.93
CA LYS A 495 -20.61 -13.04 2.59
C LYS A 495 -21.46 -12.43 1.48
N ASN A 496 -22.60 -11.84 1.82
CA ASN A 496 -23.56 -11.25 0.88
C ASN A 496 -23.32 -9.74 0.69
N SER A 497 -22.29 -9.19 1.33
CA SER A 497 -22.01 -7.76 1.31
C SER A 497 -21.39 -7.27 -0.01
N VAL A 498 -21.34 -5.96 -0.18
CA VAL A 498 -20.53 -5.31 -1.21
C VAL A 498 -19.06 -5.59 -0.95
N GLN A 499 -18.37 -6.17 -1.93
CA GLN A 499 -17.00 -6.69 -1.80
C GLN A 499 -16.24 -6.52 -3.12
N ARG A 500 -14.93 -6.79 -3.11
CA ARG A 500 -14.09 -6.77 -4.32
C ARG A 500 -14.21 -5.46 -5.08
N THR A 501 -14.25 -4.34 -4.37
CA THR A 501 -14.49 -3.04 -4.98
C THR A 501 -13.20 -2.54 -5.64
N MET A 502 -13.30 -1.87 -6.79
CA MET A 502 -12.20 -1.12 -7.43
C MET A 502 -12.32 0.39 -7.24
N GLY A 503 -13.38 0.81 -6.56
CA GLY A 503 -13.69 2.17 -6.18
C GLY A 503 -15.02 2.20 -5.44
N VAL A 504 -15.10 3.04 -4.42
CA VAL A 504 -16.31 3.30 -3.64
C VAL A 504 -16.38 4.79 -3.35
N PHE A 505 -17.56 5.37 -3.51
CA PHE A 505 -17.88 6.74 -3.11
C PHE A 505 -19.03 6.71 -2.13
N LEU A 506 -18.86 7.39 -0.99
CA LEU A 506 -19.91 7.66 -0.02
C LEU A 506 -20.30 9.13 -0.14
N LYS A 507 -21.55 9.38 -0.49
CA LYS A 507 -22.10 10.73 -0.57
C LYS A 507 -22.52 11.19 0.82
N ASP A 508 -22.25 12.45 1.11
CA ASP A 508 -22.82 13.17 2.24
C ASP A 508 -24.25 13.60 1.89
N ASP A 509 -25.15 12.62 1.84
CA ASP A 509 -26.58 12.81 1.68
C ASP A 509 -27.37 12.06 2.76
N PHE A 510 -28.66 12.37 2.89
CA PHE A 510 -29.53 11.78 3.91
C PHE A 510 -29.59 10.24 3.84
N ASN A 511 -29.33 9.65 2.67
CA ASN A 511 -29.40 8.21 2.47
C ASN A 511 -28.05 7.51 2.64
N SER A 512 -26.97 8.26 2.86
CA SER A 512 -25.60 7.76 2.83
C SER A 512 -25.35 6.93 1.57
N THR A 513 -25.64 7.54 0.42
CA THR A 513 -25.58 6.84 -0.88
C THR A 513 -24.17 6.32 -1.14
N LEU A 514 -24.07 5.03 -1.46
CA LEU A 514 -22.87 4.36 -1.91
C LEU A 514 -22.93 4.15 -3.41
N ILE A 515 -21.84 4.50 -4.10
CA ILE A 515 -21.60 4.16 -5.51
C ILE A 515 -20.31 3.36 -5.57
N PHE A 516 -20.34 2.19 -6.19
CA PHE A 516 -19.15 1.35 -6.33
C PHE A 516 -19.06 0.66 -7.68
N ALA A 517 -17.84 0.23 -8.02
CA ALA A 517 -17.59 -0.70 -9.10
C ALA A 517 -16.78 -1.88 -8.53
N SER A 518 -16.99 -3.07 -9.06
CA SER A 518 -16.33 -4.30 -8.57
C SER A 518 -15.58 -5.02 -9.69
N ASP A 519 -14.48 -5.67 -9.34
CA ASP A 519 -13.74 -6.57 -10.24
C ASP A 519 -14.23 -8.02 -10.19
N HIS A 520 -15.30 -8.30 -9.44
CA HIS A 520 -15.88 -9.63 -9.38
C HIS A 520 -16.48 -10.02 -10.74
N ASP A 521 -16.12 -11.20 -11.22
CA ASP A 521 -16.58 -11.81 -12.46
C ASP A 521 -18.07 -12.23 -12.47
N LEU A 522 -18.65 -12.50 -11.30
CA LEU A 522 -20.00 -13.04 -11.13
C LEU A 522 -20.72 -12.38 -9.95
N LEU A 523 -21.30 -11.19 -10.15
CA LEU A 523 -22.29 -10.66 -9.20
C LEU A 523 -23.66 -11.24 -9.56
N ASN A 524 -23.99 -12.37 -8.93
CA ASN A 524 -25.29 -13.03 -9.09
C ASN A 524 -26.42 -12.05 -8.73
N ARG A 525 -27.44 -11.96 -9.60
CA ARG A 525 -28.64 -11.14 -9.38
C ARG A 525 -29.86 -12.04 -9.19
N GLU A 526 -30.91 -11.47 -8.61
CA GLU A 526 -32.23 -12.09 -8.60
C GLU A 526 -32.69 -12.48 -10.01
N ASN A 527 -33.59 -13.47 -10.07
CA ASN A 527 -34.21 -13.91 -11.32
C ASN A 527 -34.93 -12.75 -12.00
N ILE A 528 -34.91 -12.77 -13.33
CA ILE A 528 -35.66 -11.80 -14.12
C ILE A 528 -37.15 -12.03 -13.92
N ILE A 529 -37.88 -10.94 -13.70
CA ILE A 529 -39.34 -10.97 -13.61
C ILE A 529 -39.87 -11.41 -14.98
N MET A 530 -40.54 -12.56 -14.99
CA MET A 530 -41.10 -13.15 -16.20
C MET A 530 -42.50 -12.62 -16.47
N PRO A 531 -42.95 -12.59 -17.73
CA PRO A 531 -44.35 -12.32 -18.05
C PRO A 531 -45.29 -13.27 -17.29
N GLU A 532 -46.48 -12.78 -16.96
CA GLU A 532 -47.50 -13.57 -16.25
C GLU A 532 -47.73 -14.93 -16.92
N LYS A 533 -47.93 -15.97 -16.10
CA LYS A 533 -48.18 -17.36 -16.53
C LYS A 533 -47.00 -18.08 -17.21
N ARG A 534 -45.77 -17.55 -17.11
CA ARG A 534 -44.56 -18.32 -17.43
C ARG A 534 -43.94 -18.93 -16.18
N GLU A 535 -43.66 -20.22 -16.24
CA GLU A 535 -43.00 -20.98 -15.17
C GLU A 535 -41.47 -20.97 -15.27
N ILE A 536 -40.94 -20.72 -16.47
CA ILE A 536 -39.49 -20.68 -16.72
C ILE A 536 -38.93 -19.36 -16.17
N THR A 537 -37.96 -19.43 -15.26
CA THR A 537 -37.18 -18.28 -14.77
C THR A 537 -35.71 -18.41 -15.15
N PHE A 538 -35.01 -17.29 -15.31
CA PHE A 538 -33.55 -17.28 -15.46
C PHE A 538 -32.96 -16.06 -14.76
N ASN A 539 -31.67 -16.13 -14.43
CA ASN A 539 -30.90 -15.02 -13.88
C ASN A 539 -29.87 -14.50 -14.90
N ARG A 540 -29.36 -13.29 -14.65
CA ARG A 540 -28.24 -12.70 -15.39
C ARG A 540 -27.19 -12.23 -14.39
N ASN A 541 -25.93 -12.34 -14.77
CA ASN A 541 -24.84 -11.68 -14.05
C ASN A 541 -24.77 -10.22 -14.47
N SER A 542 -24.32 -9.37 -13.55
CA SER A 542 -24.12 -7.95 -13.81
C SER A 542 -22.69 -7.56 -13.43
N THR A 543 -21.98 -6.93 -14.35
CA THR A 543 -20.77 -6.16 -14.06
C THR A 543 -21.05 -4.70 -14.35
N GLY A 544 -20.34 -3.80 -13.67
CA GLY A 544 -20.47 -2.36 -13.90
C GLY A 544 -20.50 -1.54 -12.62
N ILE A 545 -21.33 -0.49 -12.62
CA ILE A 545 -21.40 0.50 -11.55
C ILE A 545 -22.73 0.37 -10.83
N PHE A 546 -22.65 0.25 -9.51
CA PHE A 546 -23.77 -0.03 -8.64
C PHE A 546 -24.02 1.14 -7.68
N LEU A 547 -25.29 1.33 -7.34
CA LEU A 547 -25.75 2.36 -6.43
C LEU A 547 -26.68 1.77 -5.38
N GLY A 548 -26.47 2.13 -4.12
CA GLY A 548 -27.31 1.71 -2.99
C GLY A 548 -27.08 2.59 -1.78
N LYS A 549 -27.47 2.11 -0.60
CA LYS A 549 -27.34 2.83 0.68
C LYS A 549 -26.36 2.12 1.60
N LEU A 550 -25.61 2.86 2.40
CA LEU A 550 -24.68 2.29 3.37
C LEU A 550 -25.34 1.28 4.33
N ARG A 551 -26.55 1.58 4.82
CA ARG A 551 -27.30 0.66 5.71
C ARG A 551 -27.59 -0.72 5.11
N ASP A 552 -27.52 -0.83 3.79
CA ASP A 552 -27.83 -2.02 3.02
C ASP A 552 -26.56 -2.75 2.55
N ILE A 553 -25.36 -2.29 2.94
CA ILE A 553 -24.05 -2.77 2.46
C ILE A 553 -23.82 -4.28 2.63
N ASP A 554 -24.44 -4.91 3.62
CA ASP A 554 -24.37 -6.36 3.85
C ASP A 554 -25.29 -7.19 2.94
N ASN A 555 -26.03 -6.55 2.04
CA ASN A 555 -26.89 -7.20 1.07
C ASN A 555 -26.74 -6.57 -0.32
N LEU A 556 -25.87 -7.15 -1.13
CA LEU A 556 -25.60 -6.76 -2.50
C LEU A 556 -26.85 -6.71 -3.40
N GLN A 557 -27.89 -7.52 -3.15
CA GLN A 557 -29.10 -7.52 -3.98
C GLN A 557 -29.86 -6.20 -3.91
N LYS A 558 -29.71 -5.46 -2.81
CA LYS A 558 -30.32 -4.13 -2.63
C LYS A 558 -29.63 -3.02 -3.41
N PHE A 559 -28.48 -3.30 -4.03
CA PHE A 559 -27.78 -2.35 -4.88
C PHE A 559 -28.27 -2.48 -6.32
N LYS A 560 -28.55 -1.34 -6.95
CA LYS A 560 -28.99 -1.27 -8.34
C LYS A 560 -27.79 -1.07 -9.26
N CYS A 561 -27.67 -1.88 -10.32
CA CYS A 561 -26.76 -1.57 -11.41
C CYS A 561 -27.29 -0.33 -12.15
N ILE A 562 -26.55 0.78 -12.08
CA ILE A 562 -26.88 2.04 -12.74
C ILE A 562 -26.16 2.18 -14.09
N VAL A 563 -25.09 1.42 -14.30
CA VAL A 563 -24.41 1.28 -15.57
C VAL A 563 -23.94 -0.16 -15.72
N GLU A 564 -24.47 -0.87 -16.71
CA GLU A 564 -23.95 -2.17 -17.11
C GLU A 564 -22.61 -1.98 -17.81
N ALA A 565 -21.57 -2.68 -17.36
CA ALA A 565 -20.31 -2.83 -18.07
C ALA A 565 -20.28 -4.19 -18.77
N ARG A 566 -19.42 -4.34 -19.78
CA ARG A 566 -19.10 -5.61 -20.42
C ARG A 566 -18.01 -6.36 -19.67
N GLU A 567 -17.20 -5.64 -18.89
CA GLU A 567 -16.01 -6.15 -18.23
C GLU A 567 -16.09 -5.87 -16.71
N PRO A 568 -15.51 -6.75 -15.86
CA PRO A 568 -15.27 -6.40 -14.46
C PRO A 568 -14.38 -5.16 -14.38
N SER A 569 -14.58 -4.36 -13.33
CA SER A 569 -13.80 -3.15 -13.13
C SER A 569 -12.34 -3.48 -12.85
N PHE A 570 -11.44 -2.60 -13.28
CA PHE A 570 -10.04 -2.62 -12.91
C PHE A 570 -9.56 -1.27 -12.36
N PHE A 571 -10.43 -0.27 -12.39
CA PHE A 571 -10.19 1.05 -11.83
C PHE A 571 -11.51 1.81 -11.73
N PHE A 572 -11.77 2.45 -10.60
CA PHE A 572 -12.90 3.38 -10.45
C PHE A 572 -12.57 4.52 -9.48
N LYS A 573 -12.33 5.73 -10.02
CA LYS A 573 -11.98 6.92 -9.22
C LYS A 573 -12.64 8.21 -9.72
N GLU A 574 -12.76 9.17 -8.81
CA GLU A 574 -13.11 10.55 -9.14
C GLU A 574 -11.83 11.34 -9.33
N ILE A 575 -11.65 11.93 -10.50
CA ILE A 575 -10.49 12.77 -10.80
C ILE A 575 -10.99 14.01 -11.53
N ASN A 576 -10.64 15.19 -11.02
CA ASN A 576 -11.13 16.48 -11.53
C ASN A 576 -12.67 16.55 -11.66
N GLY A 577 -13.40 15.97 -10.70
CA GLY A 577 -14.87 15.95 -10.68
C GLY A 577 -15.51 14.92 -11.62
N ILE A 578 -14.73 14.05 -12.25
CA ILE A 578 -15.22 13.04 -13.20
C ILE A 578 -15.04 11.65 -12.62
N PHE A 579 -16.11 10.84 -12.64
CA PHE A 579 -15.99 9.42 -12.38
C PHE A 579 -15.42 8.71 -13.60
N ILE A 580 -14.29 8.04 -13.41
CA ILE A 580 -13.57 7.30 -14.43
C ILE A 580 -13.57 5.82 -14.04
N PHE A 581 -14.23 5.01 -14.85
CA PHE A 581 -14.22 3.56 -14.77
C PHE A 581 -13.39 2.98 -15.92
N SER A 582 -12.54 1.98 -15.61
CA SER A 582 -11.91 1.13 -16.61
C SER A 582 -12.28 -0.32 -16.37
N GLY A 583 -12.64 -1.05 -17.42
CA GLY A 583 -12.75 -2.50 -17.44
C GLY A 583 -11.39 -3.19 -17.62
N GLN A 584 -11.33 -4.48 -17.31
CA GLN A 584 -10.13 -5.33 -17.40
C GLN A 584 -9.60 -5.56 -18.83
N ARG A 585 -10.37 -5.23 -19.88
CA ARG A 585 -9.95 -5.34 -21.29
C ARG A 585 -10.07 -4.01 -22.04
N GLY A 586 -10.20 -2.90 -21.29
CA GLY A 586 -10.14 -1.55 -21.81
C GLY A 586 -11.49 -0.88 -22.10
N GLU A 587 -12.62 -1.41 -21.61
CA GLU A 587 -13.85 -0.62 -21.54
C GLU A 587 -13.62 0.66 -20.70
N LEU A 588 -13.99 1.82 -21.21
CA LEU A 588 -13.87 3.11 -20.52
C LEU A 588 -15.26 3.70 -20.32
N ILE A 589 -15.61 4.02 -19.08
CA ILE A 589 -16.90 4.65 -18.77
C ILE A 589 -16.65 5.92 -17.96
N LEU A 590 -17.23 7.05 -18.42
CA LEU A 590 -17.03 8.37 -17.84
C LEU A 590 -18.36 8.98 -17.41
N SER A 591 -18.38 9.65 -16.26
CA SER A 591 -19.48 10.53 -15.86
C SER A 591 -18.96 11.89 -15.40
N PHE A 592 -19.48 12.94 -16.03
CA PHE A 592 -19.12 14.34 -15.78
C PHE A 592 -20.08 15.04 -14.81
N ASP A 593 -21.10 14.32 -14.34
CA ASP A 593 -22.19 14.85 -13.50
C ASP A 593 -22.45 13.97 -12.26
N GLN A 594 -21.39 13.32 -11.77
CA GLN A 594 -21.37 12.50 -10.56
C GLN A 594 -22.37 11.33 -10.59
N GLY A 595 -22.47 10.69 -11.75
CA GLY A 595 -23.17 9.44 -11.98
C GLY A 595 -24.60 9.57 -12.49
N LYS A 596 -25.04 10.76 -12.92
CA LYS A 596 -26.38 10.95 -13.51
C LYS A 596 -26.41 10.50 -14.97
N THR A 597 -25.39 10.85 -15.73
CA THR A 597 -25.20 10.42 -17.13
C THR A 597 -23.83 9.79 -17.32
N TRP A 598 -23.75 8.88 -18.29
CA TRP A 598 -22.58 8.04 -18.52
C TRP A 598 -22.25 7.97 -20.01
N LYS A 599 -20.97 8.06 -20.32
CA LYS A 599 -20.41 7.91 -21.66
C LYS A 599 -19.53 6.69 -21.69
N LYS A 600 -19.66 5.88 -22.74
CA LYS A 600 -18.89 4.66 -22.93
C LYS A 600 -17.96 4.82 -24.12
N ASP A 601 -16.74 4.33 -23.95
CA ASP A 601 -15.70 4.25 -24.97
C ASP A 601 -14.95 2.93 -24.78
N HIS A 602 -14.01 2.64 -25.67
CA HIS A 602 -13.14 1.49 -25.55
C HIS A 602 -11.72 1.85 -25.98
N ILE A 603 -10.76 1.40 -25.19
CA ILE A 603 -9.33 1.50 -25.45
C ILE A 603 -8.74 0.09 -25.50
N ASP A 604 -7.63 -0.08 -26.20
CA ASP A 604 -7.05 -1.39 -26.47
C ASP A 604 -6.22 -1.97 -25.30
N ARG A 605 -6.47 -1.50 -24.08
CA ARG A 605 -5.81 -1.94 -22.84
C ARG A 605 -6.53 -1.44 -21.59
N GLU A 606 -6.31 -2.11 -20.48
CA GLU A 606 -6.79 -1.73 -19.15
C GLU A 606 -6.04 -0.53 -18.56
N LEU A 607 -6.76 0.31 -17.81
CA LEU A 607 -6.19 1.41 -17.02
C LEU A 607 -6.06 0.97 -15.56
N MET A 608 -4.89 0.47 -15.17
CA MET A 608 -4.70 -0.10 -13.81
C MET A 608 -4.43 0.94 -12.73
N CYS A 609 -3.68 1.97 -13.09
CA CYS A 609 -3.10 2.90 -12.12
C CYS A 609 -2.99 4.30 -12.71
N ARG A 610 -3.29 5.31 -11.89
CA ARG A 610 -3.12 6.73 -12.22
C ARG A 610 -1.67 7.13 -11.98
N PHE A 611 -0.97 7.51 -13.05
CA PHE A 611 0.42 7.98 -12.96
C PHE A 611 0.49 9.49 -12.70
N GLY A 612 -0.62 10.20 -12.86
CA GLY A 612 -0.68 11.62 -12.57
C GLY A 612 -1.88 12.31 -13.19
N TYR A 613 -2.05 13.58 -12.86
CA TYR A 613 -3.11 14.41 -13.42
C TYR A 613 -2.71 15.89 -13.42
N GLY A 614 -3.32 16.65 -14.33
CA GLY A 614 -3.34 18.11 -14.32
C GLY A 614 -4.77 18.61 -14.20
N SER A 615 -4.99 19.91 -14.43
CA SER A 615 -6.34 20.49 -14.36
C SER A 615 -7.32 19.89 -15.37
N ASN A 616 -6.83 19.47 -16.55
CA ASN A 616 -7.65 18.96 -17.63
C ASN A 616 -7.08 17.68 -18.26
N TYR A 617 -6.25 16.92 -17.55
CA TYR A 617 -5.80 15.63 -18.04
C TYR A 617 -5.52 14.64 -16.93
N VAL A 618 -5.61 13.36 -17.26
CA VAL A 618 -5.26 12.22 -16.39
C VAL A 618 -4.37 11.26 -17.19
N ILE A 619 -3.33 10.74 -16.55
CA ILE A 619 -2.36 9.84 -17.17
C ILE A 619 -2.50 8.45 -16.58
N PHE A 620 -2.65 7.46 -17.45
CA PHE A 620 -2.74 6.04 -17.14
C PHE A 620 -1.72 5.29 -18.00
N ASP A 621 -0.52 5.06 -17.48
CA ASP A 621 0.56 4.39 -18.22
C ASP A 621 0.81 4.99 -19.63
N ASP A 622 0.41 4.30 -20.69
CA ASP A 622 0.55 4.77 -22.08
C ASP A 622 -0.68 5.52 -22.61
N ILE A 623 -1.66 5.80 -21.77
CA ILE A 623 -2.90 6.51 -22.12
C ILE A 623 -2.95 7.86 -21.39
N ILE A 624 -3.40 8.90 -22.10
CA ILE A 624 -3.76 10.20 -21.50
C ILE A 624 -5.22 10.46 -21.84
N LEU A 625 -6.04 10.65 -20.82
CA LEU A 625 -7.40 11.18 -20.94
C LEU A 625 -7.32 12.70 -20.77
N VAL A 626 -7.62 13.47 -21.81
CA VAL A 626 -7.69 14.93 -21.79
C VAL A 626 -9.15 15.36 -21.72
N LEU A 627 -9.46 16.27 -20.82
CA LEU A 627 -10.77 16.87 -20.59
C LEU A 627 -10.86 18.17 -21.38
N LYS A 628 -11.98 18.41 -22.06
CA LYS A 628 -12.21 19.59 -22.91
C LYS A 628 -13.07 20.64 -22.23
#